data_AF-A0A4J1VY65-F1
#
_entry.id   AF-A0A4J1VY65-F1
#
_cell.length_a   1.000
_cell.length_b   1.000
_cell.length_c   1.000
_cell.angle_alpha   90.00
_cell.angle_beta   90.00
_cell.angle_gamma   90.00
#
_symmetry.space_group_name_H-M   'P 1'
#
loop_
_entity.id
_entity.type
_entity.pdbx_description
1 polymer ?
#
loop_
_entity_poly.entity_id
_entity_poly.type
_entity_poly.pdbx_seq_one_letter_code
_entity_poly.pdbx_strand_id
1 'polypeptide(L)'
;MINQQFLLLFQDGLKKIGRIPVSLEERPFTEKIDKLEQYRELDLSVSSFRLDVLLSNVLKLSRNQANQLIEKKLVQVNYHVVDKSDYTVQVGDLISVRKFGRLRLLQDKGQTKKEKKKITVQLLLSK
;
A
#
# COMPACT_ATOMS: atom_id res chain seq x y z
N MET A 1 -2.13 -20.53 -2.16
CA MET A 1 -3.06 -21.52 -1.58
C MET A 1 -3.88 -22.07 -2.73
N ILE A 2 -3.95 -23.39 -2.86
CA ILE A 2 -4.68 -24.08 -3.94
C ILE A 2 -5.72 -24.96 -3.25
N ASN A 3 -6.90 -25.06 -3.84
CA ASN A 3 -7.91 -26.02 -3.38
C ASN A 3 -7.45 -27.44 -3.76
N GLN A 4 -7.47 -28.38 -2.80
CA GLN A 4 -6.95 -29.75 -2.98
C GLN A 4 -7.52 -30.48 -4.19
N GLN A 5 -8.77 -30.22 -4.58
CA GLN A 5 -9.38 -30.86 -5.76
C GLN A 5 -8.64 -30.56 -7.09
N PHE A 6 -7.83 -29.50 -7.12
CA PHE A 6 -7.05 -29.11 -8.30
C PHE A 6 -5.56 -29.50 -8.20
N LEU A 7 -5.14 -30.24 -7.17
CA LEU A 7 -3.73 -30.53 -6.93
C LEU A 7 -3.03 -31.14 -8.16
N LEU A 8 -3.65 -32.16 -8.76
CA LEU A 8 -3.13 -32.86 -9.95
C LEU A 8 -2.96 -31.91 -11.15
N LEU A 9 -3.94 -31.02 -11.38
CA LEU A 9 -3.87 -30.03 -12.45
C LEU A 9 -2.63 -29.15 -12.33
N PHE A 10 -2.27 -28.74 -11.11
CA PHE A 10 -1.10 -27.90 -10.88
C PHE A 10 0.21 -28.69 -10.94
N GLN A 11 0.27 -29.89 -10.34
CA GLN A 11 1.48 -30.72 -10.38
C GLN A 11 1.84 -31.15 -11.81
N ASP A 12 0.85 -31.52 -12.62
CA ASP A 12 1.09 -31.94 -14.00
C ASP A 12 1.23 -30.76 -14.97
N GLY A 13 0.48 -29.68 -14.73
CA GLY A 13 0.41 -28.53 -15.63
C GLY A 13 1.53 -27.50 -15.44
N LEU A 14 2.08 -27.35 -14.23
CA LEU A 14 3.04 -26.30 -13.89
C LEU A 14 4.48 -26.79 -13.84
N LYS A 15 5.02 -27.16 -15.01
CA LYS A 15 6.41 -27.65 -15.15
C LYS A 15 7.46 -26.55 -15.31
N LYS A 16 7.03 -25.30 -15.54
CA LYS A 16 7.92 -24.14 -15.75
C LYS A 16 7.29 -22.85 -15.28
N ILE A 17 8.12 -21.95 -14.73
CA ILE A 17 7.77 -20.55 -14.45
C ILE A 17 8.64 -19.67 -15.33
N GLY A 18 8.02 -18.99 -16.28
CA GLY A 18 8.74 -18.30 -17.36
C GLY A 18 9.55 -19.30 -18.20
N ARG A 19 10.88 -19.17 -18.18
CA ARG A 19 11.81 -20.09 -18.88
C ARG A 19 12.46 -21.12 -17.96
N ILE A 20 12.19 -21.07 -16.66
CA ILE A 20 12.87 -21.92 -15.67
C ILE A 20 11.99 -23.15 -15.39
N PRO A 21 12.51 -24.38 -15.55
CA PRO A 21 11.79 -25.58 -15.15
C PRO A 21 11.64 -25.62 -13.63
N VAL A 22 10.47 -26.02 -13.15
CA VAL A 22 10.16 -26.10 -11.72
C VAL A 22 9.46 -27.42 -11.41
N SER A 23 9.57 -27.84 -10.15
CA SER A 23 8.78 -28.92 -9.57
C SER A 23 7.96 -28.37 -8.41
N LEU A 24 6.77 -28.92 -8.20
CA LEU A 24 5.90 -28.54 -7.10
C LEU A 24 5.87 -29.65 -6.05
N GLU A 25 5.97 -29.28 -4.79
CA GLU A 25 5.83 -30.17 -3.64
C GLU A 25 4.66 -29.68 -2.77
N GLU A 26 3.79 -30.60 -2.34
CA GLU A 26 2.74 -30.26 -1.37
C GLU A 26 3.37 -30.07 0.01
N ARG A 27 3.01 -28.99 0.69
CA ARG A 27 3.47 -28.69 2.05
C ARG A 27 2.28 -28.41 2.96
N PRO A 28 2.35 -28.80 4.25
CA PRO A 28 1.36 -28.41 5.24
C PRO A 28 1.16 -26.90 5.28
N PHE A 29 -0.07 -26.45 5.55
CA PHE A 29 -0.36 -25.01 5.64
C PHE A 29 0.43 -24.32 6.77
N THR A 30 0.85 -25.06 7.78
CA THR A 30 1.72 -24.59 8.87
C THR A 30 3.10 -24.17 8.38
N GLU A 31 3.56 -24.67 7.23
CA GLU A 31 4.83 -24.31 6.60
C GLU A 31 4.67 -23.17 5.58
N LYS A 32 3.50 -22.54 5.53
CA LYS A 32 3.26 -21.41 4.63
C LYS A 32 4.29 -20.31 4.93
N ILE A 33 5.10 -19.99 3.92
CA ILE A 33 6.00 -18.85 3.96
C ILE A 33 5.14 -17.59 3.96
N ASP A 34 5.04 -16.94 5.12
CA ASP A 34 4.44 -15.63 5.20
C ASP A 34 5.38 -14.61 4.57
N LYS A 35 4.83 -13.84 3.63
CA LYS A 35 5.52 -12.67 3.12
C LYS A 35 5.57 -11.67 4.27
N LEU A 36 6.75 -11.46 4.84
CA LEU A 36 7.03 -10.33 5.73
C LEU A 36 6.90 -9.06 4.90
N GLU A 37 5.68 -8.57 4.75
CA GLU A 37 5.46 -7.21 4.27
C GLU A 37 5.95 -6.28 5.38
N GLN A 38 7.12 -5.69 5.15
CA GLN A 38 7.76 -4.76 6.08
C GLN A 38 7.04 -3.41 6.06
N TYR A 39 5.78 -3.41 6.49
CA TYR A 39 5.05 -2.20 6.79
C TYR A 39 5.76 -1.46 7.92
N ARG A 40 5.95 -0.15 7.73
CA ARG A 40 6.44 0.76 8.76
C ARG A 40 5.29 1.62 9.22
N GLU A 41 5.05 1.65 10.52
CA GLU A 41 4.11 2.60 11.10
C GLU A 41 4.82 3.93 11.37
N LEU A 42 4.14 5.02 11.02
CA LEU A 42 4.64 6.37 11.18
C LEU A 42 3.58 7.22 11.86
N ASP A 43 3.98 7.86 12.95
CA ASP A 43 3.17 8.89 13.61
C ASP A 43 3.55 10.27 13.07
N LEU A 44 2.58 10.99 12.54
CA LEU A 44 2.77 12.26 11.84
C LEU A 44 1.81 13.32 12.37
N SER A 45 2.16 14.59 12.18
CA SER A 45 1.25 15.71 12.43
C SER A 45 1.00 16.47 11.13
N VAL A 46 -0.22 16.38 10.61
CA VAL A 46 -0.63 17.01 9.34
C VAL A 46 -1.57 18.18 9.59
N SER A 47 -1.60 19.15 8.68
CA SER A 47 -2.52 20.29 8.77
C SER A 47 -3.95 19.95 8.37
N SER A 48 -4.15 18.92 7.53
CA SER A 48 -5.48 18.45 7.11
C SER A 48 -5.41 17.02 6.55
N PHE A 49 -6.57 16.42 6.30
CA PHE A 49 -6.71 15.08 5.70
C PHE A 49 -6.66 15.07 4.17
N ARG A 50 -6.18 16.16 3.55
CA ARG A 50 -6.06 16.18 2.10
C ARG A 50 -4.97 15.22 1.63
N LEU A 51 -5.23 14.56 0.50
CA LEU A 51 -4.33 13.58 -0.12
C LEU A 51 -2.94 14.17 -0.35
N ASP A 52 -2.87 15.36 -0.93
CA ASP A 52 -1.62 16.07 -1.19
C ASP A 52 -0.81 16.38 0.09
N VAL A 53 -1.46 16.60 1.25
CA VAL A 53 -0.78 16.86 2.53
C VAL A 53 -0.18 15.56 3.03
N LEU A 54 -0.99 14.51 3.01
CA LEU A 54 -0.59 13.19 3.45
C LEU A 54 0.59 12.68 2.64
N LEU A 55 0.51 12.72 1.31
CA LEU A 55 1.60 12.29 0.44
C LEU A 55 2.90 13.05 0.70
N SER A 56 2.82 14.38 0.83
CA SER A 56 4.00 15.22 1.11
C SER A 56 4.67 14.85 2.43
N ASN A 57 3.90 14.64 3.51
CA ASN A 57 4.46 14.32 4.83
C ASN A 57 4.97 12.87 4.92
N VAL A 58 4.22 11.91 4.38
CA VAL A 58 4.56 10.47 4.45
C VAL A 58 5.76 10.15 3.56
N LEU A 59 5.78 10.66 2.33
CA LEU A 59 6.83 10.37 1.34
C LEU A 59 8.00 11.36 1.39
N LYS A 60 7.98 12.33 2.31
CA LYS A 60 8.98 13.41 2.43
C LYS A 60 9.21 14.16 1.11
N LEU A 61 8.12 14.41 0.38
CA LEU A 61 8.11 15.17 -0.88
C LEU A 61 7.62 16.58 -0.64
N SER A 62 7.98 17.51 -1.53
CA SER A 62 7.35 18.83 -1.53
C SER A 62 5.86 18.72 -1.91
N ARG A 63 5.06 19.70 -1.50
CA ARG A 63 3.64 19.81 -1.91
C ARG A 63 3.47 19.76 -3.42
N ASN A 64 4.36 20.43 -4.17
CA ASN A 64 4.31 20.46 -5.62
C ASN A 64 4.59 19.07 -6.23
N GLN A 65 5.58 18.35 -5.71
CA GLN A 65 5.87 16.97 -6.14
C GLN A 65 4.68 16.02 -5.87
N ALA A 66 4.04 16.14 -4.72
CA ALA A 66 2.83 15.36 -4.41
C ALA A 66 1.70 15.65 -5.41
N ASN A 67 1.43 16.94 -5.72
CA ASN A 67 0.42 17.33 -6.69
C ASN A 67 0.72 16.79 -8.08
N GLN A 68 1.96 16.86 -8.54
CA GLN A 68 2.36 16.30 -9.83
C GLN A 68 2.11 14.79 -9.95
N LEU A 69 2.26 14.03 -8.86
CA LEU A 69 1.94 12.60 -8.88
C LEU A 69 0.43 12.36 -9.05
N ILE A 70 -0.39 13.17 -8.37
CA ILE A 70 -1.85 13.11 -8.43
C ILE A 70 -2.33 13.49 -9.84
N GLU A 71 -1.87 14.62 -10.37
CA GLU A 71 -2.21 15.11 -11.72
C GLU A 71 -1.80 14.14 -12.83
N LYS A 72 -0.64 13.47 -12.67
CA LYS A 72 -0.17 12.42 -13.59
C LYS A 72 -0.91 11.09 -13.43
N LYS A 73 -1.96 11.02 -12.62
CA LYS A 73 -2.76 9.81 -12.37
C LYS A 73 -1.92 8.65 -11.84
N LEU A 74 -0.88 8.96 -11.06
CA LEU A 74 0.03 7.99 -10.44
C LEU A 74 -0.38 7.63 -9.01
N VAL A 75 -1.49 8.19 -8.54
CA VAL A 75 -2.04 7.97 -7.21
C VAL A 75 -3.43 7.35 -7.31
N GLN A 76 -3.67 6.33 -6.50
CA GLN A 76 -4.96 5.69 -6.35
C GLN A 76 -5.38 5.69 -4.89
N VAL A 77 -6.67 5.91 -4.63
CA VAL A 77 -7.28 5.72 -3.31
C VAL A 77 -8.33 4.64 -3.45
N ASN A 78 -8.28 3.61 -2.60
CA ASN A 78 -9.18 2.46 -2.64
C ASN A 78 -9.33 1.87 -4.05
N TYR A 79 -8.19 1.66 -4.74
CA TYR A 79 -8.10 1.13 -6.12
C TYR A 79 -8.65 2.04 -7.23
N HIS A 80 -9.12 3.24 -6.92
CA HIS A 80 -9.56 4.23 -7.90
C HIS A 80 -8.52 5.32 -8.11
N VAL A 81 -8.26 5.70 -9.36
CA VAL A 81 -7.37 6.82 -9.69
C VAL A 81 -7.98 8.12 -9.17
N VAL A 82 -7.17 8.90 -8.46
CA VAL A 82 -7.55 10.23 -7.97
C VAL A 82 -6.68 11.27 -8.66
N ASP A 83 -7.31 12.27 -9.25
CA ASP A 83 -6.67 13.39 -9.95
C ASP A 83 -6.84 14.74 -9.23
N LYS A 84 -7.59 14.76 -8.12
CA LYS A 84 -7.79 15.94 -7.27
C LYS A 84 -6.91 15.90 -6.03
N SER A 85 -6.06 16.91 -5.88
CA SER A 85 -5.13 17.04 -4.73
C SER A 85 -5.84 17.27 -3.40
N ASP A 86 -7.01 17.92 -3.45
CA ASP A 86 -7.86 18.22 -2.30
C ASP A 86 -8.77 17.07 -1.86
N TYR A 87 -8.65 15.90 -2.49
CA TYR A 87 -9.34 14.70 -2.07
C TYR A 87 -9.12 14.45 -0.57
N THR A 88 -10.22 14.31 0.18
CA THR A 88 -10.17 14.08 1.62
C THR A 88 -10.05 12.59 1.90
N VAL A 89 -8.94 12.21 2.53
CA VAL A 89 -8.65 10.82 2.91
C VAL A 89 -9.30 10.50 4.25
N GLN A 90 -9.84 9.29 4.38
CA GLN A 90 -10.47 8.79 5.59
C GLN A 90 -9.64 7.70 6.27
N VAL A 91 -9.87 7.51 7.56
CA VAL A 91 -9.27 6.40 8.31
C VAL A 91 -9.72 5.08 7.68
N GLY A 92 -8.76 4.20 7.41
CA GLY A 92 -8.96 2.93 6.72
C GLY A 92 -8.61 2.95 5.22
N ASP A 93 -8.54 4.13 4.60
CA ASP A 93 -8.26 4.27 3.16
C ASP A 93 -6.89 3.72 2.80
N LEU A 94 -6.85 2.99 1.67
CA LEU A 94 -5.64 2.49 1.05
C LEU A 94 -5.23 3.42 -0.10
N ILE A 95 -4.10 4.10 0.04
CA ILE A 95 -3.53 4.94 -1.01
C ILE A 95 -2.34 4.22 -1.65
N SER A 96 -2.39 4.03 -2.96
CA SER A 96 -1.29 3.46 -3.74
C SER A 96 -0.64 4.55 -4.58
N VAL A 97 0.68 4.68 -4.49
CA VAL A 97 1.47 5.68 -5.20
C VAL A 97 2.51 4.97 -6.06
N ARG A 98 2.43 5.14 -7.38
CA ARG A 98 3.32 4.46 -8.31
C ARG A 98 4.78 4.79 -8.01
N LYS A 99 5.65 3.76 -7.97
CA LYS A 99 7.08 3.82 -7.63
C LYS A 99 7.42 4.12 -6.16
N PHE A 100 6.46 4.58 -5.36
CA PHE A 100 6.69 4.88 -3.94
C PHE A 100 6.17 3.77 -3.03
N GLY A 101 5.04 3.16 -3.38
CA GLY A 101 4.47 2.03 -2.64
C GLY A 101 3.01 2.27 -2.23
N ARG A 102 2.63 1.74 -1.07
CA ARG A 102 1.26 1.84 -0.52
C ARG A 102 1.28 2.43 0.87
N LEU A 103 0.27 3.21 1.18
CA LEU A 103 0.07 3.80 2.49
C LEU A 103 -1.38 3.63 2.92
N ARG A 104 -1.59 3.39 4.22
CA ARG A 104 -2.91 3.25 4.82
C ARG A 104 -3.03 4.19 6.00
N LEU A 105 -4.11 4.98 6.04
CA LEU A 105 -4.38 5.80 7.22
C LEU A 105 -4.98 4.90 8.31
N LEU A 106 -4.25 4.65 9.40
CA LEU A 106 -4.68 3.73 10.45
C LEU A 106 -5.55 4.40 11.51
N GLN A 107 -5.18 5.62 11.91
CA GLN A 107 -5.84 6.29 13.03
C GLN A 107 -5.74 7.81 12.93
N ASP A 108 -6.83 8.49 13.33
CA ASP A 108 -6.82 9.89 13.75
C ASP A 108 -6.69 9.93 15.29
N LYS A 109 -5.57 10.46 15.79
CA LYS A 109 -5.27 10.63 17.22
C LYS A 109 -5.75 12.00 17.74
N GLY A 110 -6.55 12.72 16.96
CA GLY A 110 -7.12 14.02 17.31
C GLY A 110 -6.20 15.19 17.00
N GLN A 111 -6.57 16.37 17.49
CA GLN A 111 -5.86 17.62 17.21
C GLN A 111 -4.90 18.02 18.32
N THR A 112 -3.81 18.68 17.93
CA THR A 112 -2.87 19.33 18.84
C THR A 112 -3.35 20.73 19.22
N LYS A 113 -2.74 21.32 20.26
CA LYS A 113 -2.97 22.73 20.68
C LYS A 113 -2.73 23.77 19.58
N LYS A 114 -2.10 23.39 18.46
CA LYS A 114 -1.84 24.23 17.28
C LYS A 114 -2.67 23.81 16.06
N GLU A 115 -3.83 23.19 16.28
CA GLU A 115 -4.79 22.71 15.26
C GLU A 115 -4.26 21.68 14.24
N LYS A 116 -3.03 21.18 14.40
CA LYS A 116 -2.53 20.06 13.57
C LYS A 116 -3.16 18.75 14.01
N LYS A 117 -3.53 17.90 13.06
CA LYS A 117 -4.09 16.56 13.28
C LYS A 117 -2.95 15.55 13.47
N LYS A 118 -2.97 14.81 14.57
CA LYS A 118 -2.05 13.69 14.82
C LYS A 118 -2.62 12.45 14.18
N ILE A 119 -1.85 11.77 13.37
CA ILE A 119 -2.30 10.58 12.64
C ILE A 119 -1.25 9.47 12.74
N THR A 120 -1.72 8.24 12.59
CA THR A 120 -0.87 7.08 12.38
C THR A 120 -1.11 6.55 10.98
N VAL A 121 -0.04 6.37 10.22
CA VAL A 121 -0.10 5.75 8.89
C VAL A 121 0.74 4.49 8.88
N GLN A 122 0.29 3.52 8.09
CA GLN A 122 1.06 2.35 7.72
C GLN A 122 1.66 2.60 6.34
N LEU A 123 2.96 2.41 6.17
CA LEU A 123 3.67 2.62 4.91
C LEU A 123 4.37 1.33 4.46
N LEU A 124 4.06 0.88 3.26
CA LEU A 124 4.79 -0.14 2.51
C LEU A 124 5.52 0.54 1.37
N LEU A 125 6.85 0.61 1.46
CA LEU A 125 7.66 1.15 0.38
C LEU A 125 7.74 0.16 -0.79
N SER A 126 7.75 0.68 -2.02
CA SER A 126 8.17 -0.12 -3.17
C SER A 126 9.62 -0.54 -2.98
N LYS A 127 9.92 -1.82 -3.23
CA LYS A 127 11.30 -2.26 -3.45
C LYS A 127 11.81 -1.71 -4.77
#